data_AF-A0A847L9L6-F1
#
_entry.id   AF-A0A847L9L6-F1
#
_cell.length_a   1.000
_cell.length_b   1.000
_cell.length_c   1.000
_cell.angle_alpha   90.00
_cell.angle_beta   90.00
_cell.angle_gamma   90.00
#
_symmetry.space_group_name_H-M   'P 1'
#
loop_
_entity.id
_entity.type
_entity.pdbx_description
1 polymer ?
#
loop_
_entity_poly.entity_id
_entity_poly.type
_entity_poly.pdbx_seq_one_letter_code
_entity_poly.pdbx_strand_id
1 'polypeptide(L)'
;MNKGKLFILAVALICFPMIQNCGGGGGGGGTSDVIVTEQLINDAWAAIDIGNYNSAQSTLQQALGQTMTDAQRIAVHNALGWAYAKDGKVNQSIPYFEVAATSSPADKEAKVGLAGALLWRHQTTEDYKRAAEILGNMPPEKFTSTHTGLALSAAKVHSLAALAYALSGEMDLAQTYINKAAALDSMSVGTTVDRIDEAFQLLGWKE
;
A
#
# COMPACT_ATOMS: atom_id res chain seq x y z
N MET A 1 6.07 -45.48 -16.76
CA MET A 1 5.02 -44.49 -16.48
C MET A 1 3.73 -44.96 -17.16
N ASN A 2 2.69 -45.33 -16.39
CA ASN A 2 1.53 -46.07 -16.91
C ASN A 2 0.68 -45.23 -17.86
N LYS A 3 0.18 -45.86 -18.94
CA LYS A 3 -0.61 -45.24 -20.02
C LYS A 3 -1.84 -44.45 -19.50
N GLY A 4 -2.37 -44.82 -18.34
CA GLY A 4 -3.46 -44.07 -17.68
C GLY A 4 -3.06 -42.69 -17.11
N LYS A 5 -1.80 -42.50 -16.69
CA LYS A 5 -1.30 -41.19 -16.21
C LYS A 5 -1.04 -40.22 -17.36
N LEU A 6 -0.68 -40.74 -18.54
CA LEU A 6 -0.50 -39.94 -19.76
C LEU A 6 -1.84 -39.45 -20.32
N PHE A 7 -2.90 -40.27 -20.20
CA PHE A 7 -4.25 -39.91 -20.63
C PHE A 7 -4.87 -38.82 -19.73
N ILE A 8 -4.64 -38.88 -18.41
CA ILE A 8 -5.13 -37.85 -17.47
C ILE A 8 -4.41 -36.51 -17.70
N LEU A 9 -3.11 -36.52 -18.07
CA LEU A 9 -2.38 -35.29 -18.40
C LEU A 9 -2.87 -34.64 -19.71
N ALA A 10 -3.31 -35.45 -20.68
CA ALA A 10 -3.82 -34.98 -21.96
C ALA A 10 -5.23 -34.36 -21.86
N VAL A 11 -6.08 -34.88 -20.97
CA VAL A 11 -7.45 -34.36 -20.77
C VAL A 11 -7.45 -33.07 -19.93
N ALA A 12 -6.50 -32.91 -19.00
CA ALA A 12 -6.38 -31.69 -18.18
C ALA A 12 -5.98 -30.45 -19.00
N LEU A 13 -5.24 -30.62 -20.10
CA LEU A 13 -4.81 -29.52 -20.99
C LEU A 13 -5.89 -29.07 -21.99
N ILE A 14 -6.97 -29.84 -22.16
CA ILE A 14 -8.07 -29.53 -23.08
C ILE A 14 -9.21 -28.76 -22.39
N CYS A 15 -9.25 -28.75 -21.04
CA CYS A 15 -10.27 -28.04 -20.26
C CYS A 15 -9.84 -26.65 -19.77
N PHE A 16 -8.62 -26.20 -20.04
CA PHE A 16 -8.24 -24.80 -19.86
C PHE A 16 -8.29 -24.10 -21.22
N PRO A 17 -9.27 -23.23 -21.50
CA PRO A 17 -9.08 -22.26 -22.56
C PRO A 17 -7.85 -21.43 -22.18
N MET A 18 -6.77 -21.56 -22.96
CA MET A 18 -5.80 -20.49 -23.09
C MET A 18 -6.60 -19.22 -23.40
N ILE A 19 -6.44 -18.20 -22.57
CA ILE A 19 -6.82 -16.85 -22.95
C ILE A 19 -5.90 -16.47 -24.12
N GLN A 20 -6.37 -16.76 -25.34
CA GLN A 20 -5.91 -16.06 -26.51
C GLN A 20 -6.49 -14.66 -26.42
N ASN A 21 -5.71 -13.74 -25.84
CA ASN A 21 -5.89 -12.32 -26.13
C ASN A 21 -5.34 -12.06 -27.54
N CYS A 22 -6.17 -12.37 -28.54
CA CYS A 22 -6.02 -11.87 -29.89
C CYS A 22 -6.78 -10.54 -29.98
N GLY A 23 -6.13 -9.46 -29.59
CA GLY A 23 -6.38 -8.11 -30.10
C GLY A 23 -5.00 -7.55 -30.41
N GLY A 24 -4.55 -7.57 -31.65
CA GLY A 24 -5.00 -6.63 -32.66
C GLY A 24 -3.92 -5.55 -32.75
N GLY A 25 -3.06 -5.66 -33.76
CA GLY A 25 -1.99 -4.69 -33.98
C GLY A 25 -2.53 -3.29 -34.23
N GLY A 26 -1.77 -2.30 -33.81
CA GLY A 26 -2.04 -0.89 -34.07
C GLY A 26 -1.08 0.00 -33.31
N GLY A 27 0.09 0.24 -33.89
CA GLY A 27 0.88 1.42 -33.52
C GLY A 27 0.01 2.65 -33.74
N GLY A 28 -0.39 3.31 -32.65
CA GLY A 28 -1.44 4.32 -32.65
C GLY A 28 -1.38 5.28 -31.48
N GLY A 29 -0.22 5.92 -31.25
CA GLY A 29 -0.14 7.30 -30.79
C GLY A 29 -0.81 7.69 -29.46
N GLY A 30 -0.37 7.13 -28.34
CA GLY A 30 -0.10 7.87 -27.10
C GLY A 30 -1.27 8.30 -26.20
N THR A 31 -2.52 8.36 -26.66
CA THR A 31 -3.65 8.83 -25.84
C THR A 31 -4.62 7.72 -25.42
N SER A 32 -4.87 6.71 -26.26
CA SER A 32 -5.74 5.58 -25.93
C SER A 32 -5.19 4.76 -24.76
N ASP A 33 -3.91 4.45 -24.80
CA ASP A 33 -3.25 3.58 -23.80
C ASP A 33 -3.16 4.24 -22.42
N VAL A 34 -2.98 5.57 -22.42
CA VAL A 34 -2.98 6.40 -21.20
C VAL A 34 -4.39 6.42 -20.59
N ILE A 35 -5.45 6.52 -21.40
CA ILE A 35 -6.84 6.45 -20.92
C ILE A 35 -7.15 5.04 -20.37
N VAL A 36 -6.68 3.98 -21.04
CA VAL A 36 -6.84 2.60 -20.55
C VAL A 36 -6.13 2.41 -19.21
N THR A 37 -4.91 2.92 -19.06
CA THR A 37 -4.17 2.84 -17.79
C THR A 37 -4.94 3.52 -16.65
N GLU A 38 -5.49 4.71 -16.91
CA GLU A 38 -6.28 5.45 -15.93
C GLU A 38 -7.50 4.64 -15.48
N GLN A 39 -8.22 4.03 -16.41
CA GLN A 39 -9.37 3.19 -16.09
C GLN A 39 -8.97 1.98 -15.23
N LEU A 40 -7.87 1.31 -15.58
CA LEU A 40 -7.36 0.16 -14.81
C LEU A 40 -6.97 0.55 -13.38
N ILE A 41 -6.40 1.75 -13.17
CA ILE A 41 -6.11 2.28 -11.83
C ILE A 41 -7.41 2.48 -11.04
N ASN A 42 -8.42 3.11 -11.64
CA ASN A 42 -9.70 3.36 -10.97
C ASN A 42 -10.43 2.06 -10.62
N ASP A 43 -10.46 1.09 -11.53
CA ASP A 43 -11.06 -0.22 -11.30
C ASP A 43 -10.35 -0.98 -10.18
N ALA A 44 -9.01 -0.86 -10.11
CA ALA A 44 -8.24 -1.48 -9.04
C ALA A 44 -8.53 -0.87 -7.67
N TRP A 45 -8.67 0.45 -7.56
CA TRP A 45 -9.07 1.09 -6.31
C TRP A 45 -10.48 0.70 -5.87
N ALA A 46 -11.44 0.64 -6.81
CA ALA A 46 -12.77 0.14 -6.53
C ALA A 46 -12.74 -1.33 -6.03
N ALA A 47 -11.87 -2.16 -6.62
CA ALA A 47 -11.67 -3.53 -6.17
C ALA A 47 -11.04 -3.62 -4.77
N ILE A 48 -10.07 -2.75 -4.45
CA ILE A 48 -9.46 -2.65 -3.10
C ILE A 48 -10.53 -2.27 -2.06
N ASP A 49 -11.40 -1.33 -2.38
CA ASP A 49 -12.45 -0.84 -1.46
C ASP A 49 -13.43 -1.94 -1.06
N ILE A 50 -13.75 -2.85 -1.97
CA ILE A 50 -14.63 -4.00 -1.69
C ILE A 50 -13.89 -5.25 -1.21
N GLY A 51 -12.58 -5.15 -0.96
CA GLY A 51 -11.75 -6.26 -0.46
C GLY A 51 -11.31 -7.28 -1.52
N ASN A 52 -11.51 -7.00 -2.80
CA ASN A 52 -11.12 -7.89 -3.90
C ASN A 52 -9.66 -7.63 -4.34
N TYR A 53 -8.72 -7.89 -3.44
CA TYR A 53 -7.31 -7.56 -3.64
C TYR A 53 -6.64 -8.34 -4.77
N ASN A 54 -7.02 -9.60 -4.97
CA ASN A 54 -6.48 -10.42 -6.07
C ASN A 54 -6.89 -9.87 -7.44
N SER A 55 -8.14 -9.43 -7.59
CA SER A 55 -8.58 -8.76 -8.82
C SER A 55 -7.82 -7.45 -9.03
N ALA A 56 -7.68 -6.64 -7.97
CA ALA A 56 -6.91 -5.39 -8.05
C ALA A 56 -5.46 -5.64 -8.50
N GLN A 57 -4.78 -6.64 -7.93
CA GLN A 57 -3.42 -7.04 -8.33
C GLN A 57 -3.36 -7.42 -9.82
N SER A 58 -4.30 -8.23 -10.30
CA SER A 58 -4.37 -8.63 -11.72
C SER A 58 -4.61 -7.43 -12.65
N THR A 59 -5.57 -6.56 -12.31
CA THR A 59 -5.88 -5.35 -13.08
C THR A 59 -4.68 -4.42 -13.16
N LEU A 60 -3.95 -4.22 -12.06
CA LEU A 60 -2.77 -3.37 -12.03
C LEU A 60 -1.56 -3.99 -12.75
N GLN A 61 -1.43 -5.32 -12.74
CA GLN A 61 -0.42 -6.00 -13.56
C GLN A 61 -0.69 -5.81 -15.06
N GLN A 62 -1.97 -5.76 -15.48
CA GLN A 62 -2.31 -5.38 -16.85
C GLN A 62 -1.95 -3.93 -17.15
N ALA A 63 -2.18 -3.02 -16.18
CA ALA A 63 -1.81 -1.61 -16.31
C ALA A 63 -0.30 -1.45 -16.55
N LEU A 64 0.56 -2.21 -15.85
CA LEU A 64 2.01 -2.21 -16.07
C LEU A 64 2.44 -2.60 -17.50
N GLY A 65 1.59 -3.28 -18.26
CA GLY A 65 1.83 -3.60 -19.68
C GLY A 65 1.42 -2.51 -20.66
N GLN A 66 0.79 -1.43 -20.19
CA GLN A 66 0.32 -0.33 -21.02
C GLN A 66 1.36 0.81 -21.10
N THR A 67 1.24 1.64 -22.14
CA THR A 67 1.94 2.93 -22.17
C THR A 67 1.31 3.86 -21.12
N MET A 68 2.14 4.44 -20.25
CA MET A 68 1.67 5.29 -19.15
C MET A 68 2.60 6.49 -18.90
N THR A 69 2.02 7.54 -18.33
CA THR A 69 2.79 8.69 -17.82
C THR A 69 3.53 8.33 -16.53
N ASP A 70 4.49 9.16 -16.10
CA ASP A 70 5.15 8.95 -14.81
C ASP A 70 4.17 9.09 -13.63
N ALA A 71 3.19 10.00 -13.72
CA ALA A 71 2.14 10.12 -12.72
C ALA A 71 1.32 8.82 -12.59
N GLN A 72 0.95 8.20 -13.71
CA GLN A 72 0.24 6.92 -13.73
C GLN A 72 1.11 5.78 -13.23
N ARG A 73 2.40 5.77 -13.56
CA ARG A 73 3.36 4.80 -13.01
C ARG A 73 3.38 4.86 -11.49
N ILE A 74 3.44 6.07 -10.92
CA ILE A 74 3.39 6.29 -9.47
C ILE A 74 2.08 5.77 -8.89
N ALA A 75 0.94 6.11 -9.51
CA ALA A 75 -0.38 5.67 -9.07
C ALA A 75 -0.55 4.13 -9.11
N VAL A 76 -0.08 3.47 -10.17
CA VAL A 76 -0.09 2.00 -10.29
C VAL A 76 0.74 1.35 -9.19
N HIS A 77 1.93 1.89 -8.90
CA HIS A 77 2.79 1.35 -7.84
C HIS A 77 2.19 1.60 -6.44
N ASN A 78 1.57 2.75 -6.20
CA ASN A 78 0.84 3.00 -4.94
C ASN A 78 -0.31 1.99 -4.77
N ALA A 79 -1.15 1.82 -5.80
CA ALA A 79 -2.28 0.89 -5.77
C ALA A 79 -1.82 -0.57 -5.61
N LEU A 80 -0.74 -1.00 -6.27
CA LEU A 80 -0.17 -2.34 -6.10
C LEU A 80 0.32 -2.56 -4.67
N GLY A 81 1.02 -1.57 -4.10
CA GLY A 81 1.45 -1.62 -2.70
C GLY A 81 0.26 -1.87 -1.76
N TRP A 82 -0.81 -1.09 -1.90
CA TRP A 82 -2.00 -1.28 -1.06
C TRP A 82 -2.73 -2.59 -1.32
N ALA A 83 -2.86 -3.02 -2.58
CA ALA A 83 -3.48 -4.29 -2.92
C ALA A 83 -2.72 -5.48 -2.31
N TYR A 84 -1.39 -5.49 -2.36
CA TYR A 84 -0.58 -6.54 -1.71
C TYR A 84 -0.64 -6.45 -0.19
N ALA A 85 -0.54 -5.25 0.39
CA ALA A 85 -0.55 -5.07 1.84
C ALA A 85 -1.89 -5.51 2.46
N LYS A 86 -3.02 -5.13 1.85
CA LYS A 86 -4.36 -5.50 2.32
C LYS A 86 -4.69 -6.98 2.11
N ASP A 87 -4.05 -7.62 1.14
CA ASP A 87 -4.08 -9.09 0.93
C ASP A 87 -3.18 -9.86 1.90
N GLY A 88 -2.57 -9.18 2.90
CA GLY A 88 -1.68 -9.79 3.90
C GLY A 88 -0.26 -10.07 3.38
N LYS A 89 0.03 -9.76 2.12
CA LYS A 89 1.34 -9.96 1.47
C LYS A 89 2.25 -8.74 1.70
N VAL A 90 2.42 -8.32 2.95
CA VAL A 90 3.07 -7.05 3.33
C VAL A 90 4.52 -6.95 2.85
N ASN A 91 5.29 -8.04 2.86
CA ASN A 91 6.66 -8.01 2.32
C ASN A 91 6.68 -7.76 0.80
N GLN A 92 5.66 -8.24 0.07
CA GLN A 92 5.55 -8.04 -1.38
C GLN A 92 5.09 -6.62 -1.73
N SER A 93 4.43 -5.90 -0.83
CA SER A 93 4.01 -4.51 -1.08
C SER A 93 5.16 -3.50 -1.03
N ILE A 94 6.21 -3.80 -0.25
CA ILE A 94 7.36 -2.90 -0.03
C ILE A 94 7.96 -2.36 -1.34
N PRO A 95 8.38 -3.19 -2.32
CA PRO A 95 8.99 -2.66 -3.55
C PRO A 95 8.06 -1.74 -4.34
N TYR A 96 6.75 -1.98 -4.32
CA TYR A 96 5.79 -1.11 -4.99
C TYR A 96 5.64 0.23 -4.26
N PHE A 97 5.55 0.21 -2.93
CA PHE A 97 5.53 1.44 -2.15
C PHE A 97 6.83 2.23 -2.29
N GLU A 98 7.99 1.57 -2.35
CA GLU A 98 9.29 2.24 -2.53
C GLU A 98 9.32 3.08 -3.82
N VAL A 99 8.84 2.54 -4.94
CA VAL A 99 8.78 3.27 -6.21
C VAL A 99 7.90 4.52 -6.07
N ALA A 100 6.68 4.37 -5.54
CA ALA A 100 5.75 5.49 -5.44
C ALA A 100 6.16 6.54 -4.37
N ALA A 101 6.70 6.11 -3.25
CA ALA A 101 7.10 6.96 -2.13
C ALA A 101 8.38 7.78 -2.38
N THR A 102 9.23 7.34 -3.32
CA THR A 102 10.50 8.01 -3.66
C THR A 102 10.45 8.78 -4.99
N SER A 103 9.32 8.73 -5.70
CA SER A 103 9.12 9.46 -6.95
C SER A 103 9.03 10.97 -6.76
N SER A 104 9.05 11.73 -7.86
CA SER A 104 8.92 13.20 -7.86
C SER A 104 7.75 13.65 -8.75
N PRO A 105 6.64 14.14 -8.18
CA PRO A 105 6.35 14.25 -6.75
C PRO A 105 6.11 12.87 -6.10
N ALA A 106 6.44 12.76 -4.80
CA ALA A 106 6.26 11.52 -4.05
C ALA A 106 4.80 11.32 -3.65
N ASP A 107 4.31 10.08 -3.74
CA ASP A 107 2.97 9.73 -3.27
C ASP A 107 2.93 9.63 -1.73
N LYS A 108 2.04 10.40 -1.11
CA LYS A 108 1.92 10.49 0.35
C LYS A 108 1.31 9.21 0.97
N GLU A 109 0.35 8.59 0.30
CA GLU A 109 -0.25 7.34 0.80
C GLU A 109 0.72 6.18 0.66
N ALA A 110 1.54 6.17 -0.40
CA ALA A 110 2.63 5.22 -0.53
C ALA A 110 3.70 5.39 0.55
N LYS A 111 4.00 6.63 0.99
CA LYS A 111 4.89 6.87 2.16
C LYS A 111 4.33 6.24 3.44
N VAL A 112 3.02 6.42 3.69
CA VAL A 112 2.35 5.79 4.84
C VAL A 112 2.39 4.26 4.72
N GLY A 113 2.07 3.73 3.54
CA GLY A 113 2.10 2.30 3.25
C GLY A 113 3.48 1.68 3.43
N LEU A 114 4.53 2.36 2.93
CA LEU A 114 5.92 1.94 3.09
C LEU A 114 6.33 1.90 4.56
N ALA A 115 6.05 2.98 5.31
CA ALA A 115 6.38 3.03 6.72
C ALA A 115 5.66 1.92 7.52
N GLY A 116 4.36 1.72 7.27
CA GLY A 116 3.59 0.64 7.88
C GLY A 116 4.13 -0.75 7.54
N ALA A 117 4.51 -0.98 6.28
CA ALA A 117 5.10 -2.24 5.85
C ALA A 117 6.48 -2.51 6.46
N LEU A 118 7.30 -1.47 6.65
CA LEU A 118 8.60 -1.57 7.33
C LEU A 118 8.42 -1.91 8.83
N LEU A 119 7.50 -1.22 9.53
CA LEU A 119 7.19 -1.56 10.92
C LEU A 119 6.66 -2.99 11.05
N TRP A 120 5.80 -3.42 10.12
CA TRP A 120 5.28 -4.78 10.10
C TRP A 120 6.36 -5.81 9.78
N ARG A 121 7.34 -5.48 8.93
CA ARG A 121 8.44 -6.37 8.58
C ARG A 121 9.37 -6.61 9.77
N HIS A 122 9.66 -5.57 10.56
CA HIS A 122 10.43 -5.62 11.81
C HIS A 122 11.72 -6.46 11.77
N GLN A 123 12.36 -6.59 10.61
CA GLN A 123 13.51 -7.49 10.44
C GLN A 123 14.79 -6.90 11.05
N THR A 124 14.90 -5.57 11.08
CA THR A 124 16.06 -4.84 11.59
C THR A 124 15.63 -3.57 12.29
N THR A 125 16.45 -3.05 13.21
CA THR A 125 16.25 -1.71 13.80
C THR A 125 16.22 -0.61 12.73
N GLU A 126 16.83 -0.86 11.57
CA GLU A 126 16.85 0.10 10.46
C GLU A 126 15.49 0.23 9.77
N ASP A 127 14.62 -0.77 9.86
CA ASP A 127 13.23 -0.67 9.40
C ASP A 127 12.48 0.41 10.20
N TYR A 128 12.71 0.46 11.51
CA TYR A 128 12.08 1.44 12.40
C TYR A 128 12.59 2.84 12.13
N LYS A 129 13.91 3.02 12.02
CA LYS A 129 14.51 4.32 11.70
C LYS A 129 14.03 4.84 10.34
N ARG A 130 14.00 3.97 9.33
CA ARG A 130 13.53 4.35 7.99
C ARG A 130 12.04 4.71 7.99
N ALA A 131 11.21 3.95 8.71
CA ALA A 131 9.80 4.29 8.87
C ALA A 131 9.61 5.66 9.56
N ALA A 132 10.39 5.91 10.62
CA ALA A 132 10.38 7.18 11.35
C ALA A 132 10.81 8.35 10.45
N GLU A 133 11.88 8.18 9.66
CA GLU A 133 12.34 9.19 8.69
C GLU A 133 11.28 9.49 7.63
N ILE A 134 10.67 8.46 7.03
CA ILE A 134 9.63 8.63 5.99
C ILE A 134 8.46 9.47 6.52
N LEU A 135 8.01 9.17 7.74
CA LEU A 135 6.87 9.83 8.36
C LEU A 135 7.22 11.21 8.94
N GLY A 136 8.43 11.39 9.47
CA GLY A 136 8.93 12.69 9.93
C GLY A 136 9.08 13.70 8.78
N ASN A 137 9.55 13.24 7.62
CA ASN A 137 9.74 14.05 6.41
C ASN A 137 8.44 14.33 5.64
N MET A 138 7.30 13.77 6.09
CA MET A 138 5.97 14.06 5.57
C MET A 138 5.14 14.65 6.71
N PRO A 139 5.05 15.99 6.87
CA PRO A 139 4.33 16.61 7.97
C PRO A 139 2.91 16.01 8.07
N PRO A 140 2.60 15.19 9.10
CA PRO A 140 1.33 14.44 9.08
C PRO A 140 0.10 15.35 9.18
N GLU A 141 0.27 16.57 9.66
CA GLU A 141 -0.73 17.66 9.67
C GLU A 141 -1.14 18.08 8.24
N LYS A 142 -0.30 17.81 7.24
CA LYS A 142 -0.56 18.07 5.81
C LYS A 142 -0.90 16.78 5.04
N PHE A 143 -1.09 15.67 5.74
CA PHE A 143 -1.54 14.43 5.14
C PHE A 143 -3.05 14.49 4.89
N THR A 144 -3.42 14.24 3.64
CA THR A 144 -4.80 14.09 3.20
C THR A 144 -4.87 12.77 2.46
N SER A 145 -5.77 11.88 2.87
CA SER A 145 -6.00 10.64 2.12
C SER A 145 -6.71 10.98 0.81
N THR A 146 -6.22 10.39 -0.28
CA THR A 146 -6.83 10.43 -1.60
C THR A 146 -7.88 9.32 -1.71
N HIS A 147 -7.58 8.12 -1.19
CA HIS A 147 -8.41 6.93 -1.33
C HIS A 147 -9.10 6.58 0.00
N THR A 148 -10.39 6.90 0.10
CA THR A 148 -11.17 6.77 1.34
C THR A 148 -11.24 5.33 1.87
N GLY A 149 -11.24 4.31 1.00
CA GLY A 149 -11.27 2.90 1.41
C GLY A 149 -10.00 2.41 2.13
N LEU A 150 -8.92 3.19 2.10
CA LEU A 150 -7.76 2.93 2.95
C LEU A 150 -8.03 3.26 4.43
N ALA A 151 -9.04 4.10 4.70
CA ALA A 151 -9.39 4.62 6.01
C ALA A 151 -8.21 5.31 6.73
N LEU A 152 -7.33 5.99 5.99
CA LEU A 152 -6.23 6.76 6.55
C LEU A 152 -6.71 8.14 7.01
N SER A 153 -6.13 8.63 8.10
CA SER A 153 -6.38 9.97 8.62
C SER A 153 -5.09 10.55 9.18
N ALA A 154 -5.02 11.87 9.33
CA ALA A 154 -3.87 12.53 9.95
C ALA A 154 -3.59 11.94 11.35
N ALA A 155 -4.62 11.66 12.16
CA ALA A 155 -4.47 11.04 13.48
C ALA A 155 -3.82 9.64 13.41
N LYS A 156 -4.22 8.80 12.45
CA LYS A 156 -3.61 7.48 12.23
C LYS A 156 -2.16 7.58 11.74
N VAL A 157 -1.86 8.55 10.88
CA VAL A 157 -0.48 8.79 10.43
C VAL A 157 0.40 9.30 11.57
N HIS A 158 -0.11 10.19 12.43
CA HIS A 158 0.58 10.59 13.66
C HIS A 158 0.82 9.41 14.60
N SER A 159 -0.17 8.52 14.78
CA SER A 159 -0.01 7.32 15.61
C SER A 159 1.04 6.36 15.05
N LEU A 160 1.07 6.18 13.72
CA LEU A 160 2.08 5.38 13.04
C LEU A 160 3.49 5.98 13.19
N ALA A 161 3.60 7.31 13.10
CA ALA A 161 4.86 8.02 13.33
C ALA A 161 5.34 7.83 14.78
N ALA A 162 4.43 7.93 15.74
CA ALA A 162 4.73 7.69 17.15
C ALA A 162 5.30 6.29 17.37
N LEU A 163 4.65 5.26 16.81
CA LEU A 163 5.13 3.88 16.88
C LEU A 163 6.52 3.73 16.22
N ALA A 164 6.74 4.36 15.07
CA ALA A 164 8.03 4.30 14.39
C ALA A 164 9.16 4.92 15.22
N TYR A 165 8.93 6.11 15.80
CA TYR A 165 9.88 6.77 16.69
C TYR A 165 10.10 6.00 17.99
N ALA A 166 9.06 5.41 18.56
CA ALA A 166 9.21 4.59 19.75
C ALA A 166 10.13 3.38 19.47
N LEU A 167 9.86 2.67 18.37
CA LEU A 167 10.65 1.51 17.96
C LEU A 167 12.06 1.87 17.48
N SER A 168 12.31 3.10 17.03
CA SER A 168 13.65 3.61 16.71
C SER A 168 14.44 4.05 17.96
N GLY A 169 13.79 4.19 19.11
CA GLY A 169 14.38 4.66 20.37
C GLY A 169 14.28 6.17 20.61
N GLU A 170 13.55 6.90 19.77
CA GLU A 170 13.38 8.36 19.84
C GLU A 170 12.11 8.73 20.64
N MET A 171 12.14 8.48 21.95
CA MET A 171 10.95 8.62 22.82
C MET A 171 10.32 10.01 22.84
N ASP A 172 11.12 11.08 22.83
CA ASP A 172 10.60 12.46 22.85
C ASP A 172 9.73 12.76 21.63
N LEU A 173 10.16 12.29 20.45
CA LEU A 173 9.38 12.39 19.23
C LEU A 173 8.16 11.46 19.30
N ALA A 174 8.33 10.23 19.79
CA ALA A 174 7.22 9.29 19.93
C ALA A 174 6.06 9.89 20.76
N GLN A 175 6.37 10.46 21.92
CA GLN A 175 5.39 11.16 22.78
C GLN A 175 4.77 12.36 22.08
N THR A 176 5.57 13.15 21.37
CA THR A 176 5.06 14.31 20.60
C THR A 176 4.02 13.87 19.57
N TYR A 177 4.31 12.82 18.81
CA TYR A 177 3.42 12.36 17.75
C TYR A 177 2.16 11.67 18.27
N ILE A 178 2.22 10.90 19.36
CA ILE A 178 1.02 10.27 19.92
C ILE A 178 0.07 11.30 20.55
N ASN A 179 0.61 12.34 21.21
CA ASN A 179 -0.19 13.45 21.72
C ASN A 179 -0.90 14.22 20.60
N LYS A 180 -0.22 14.45 19.47
CA LYS A 180 -0.85 15.04 18.27
C LYS A 180 -1.95 14.14 17.71
N ALA A 181 -1.73 12.82 17.68
CA ALA A 181 -2.75 11.88 17.23
C ALA A 181 -4.01 11.94 18.10
N ALA A 182 -3.85 11.85 19.43
CA ALA A 182 -4.95 11.90 20.38
C ALA A 182 -5.70 13.24 20.31
N ALA A 183 -4.99 14.37 20.14
CA ALA A 183 -5.62 15.67 19.99
C ALA A 183 -6.53 15.75 18.75
N LEU A 184 -6.11 15.15 17.63
CA LEU A 184 -6.87 15.11 16.38
C LEU A 184 -8.07 14.17 16.42
N ASP A 185 -8.08 13.19 17.33
CA ASP A 185 -9.14 12.19 17.47
C ASP A 185 -9.95 12.36 18.76
N SER A 186 -9.79 13.50 19.43
CA SER A 186 -10.31 13.77 20.79
C SER A 186 -11.85 13.69 20.94
N MET A 187 -12.58 13.68 19.83
CA MET A 187 -14.04 13.57 19.79
C MET A 187 -14.54 12.13 19.55
N SER A 188 -13.63 11.20 19.27
CA SER A 188 -13.91 9.79 19.04
C SER A 188 -13.40 8.98 20.23
N VAL A 189 -14.13 7.92 20.63
CA VAL A 189 -13.72 7.04 21.74
C VAL A 189 -13.63 5.60 21.24
N GLY A 190 -12.62 4.89 21.70
CA GLY A 190 -12.35 3.49 21.34
C GLY A 190 -11.69 3.34 19.97
N THR A 191 -11.02 4.39 19.47
CA THR A 191 -10.37 4.32 18.16
C THR A 191 -9.06 3.56 18.22
N THR A 192 -8.46 3.30 17.05
CA THR A 192 -7.10 2.75 16.99
C THR A 192 -6.08 3.68 17.64
N VAL A 193 -6.31 5.00 17.61
CA VAL A 193 -5.43 5.99 18.25
C VAL A 193 -5.47 5.81 19.77
N ASP A 194 -6.65 5.70 20.36
CA ASP A 194 -6.81 5.49 21.81
C ASP A 194 -6.09 4.24 22.29
N ARG A 195 -6.22 3.14 21.54
CA ARG A 195 -5.57 1.87 21.87
C ARG A 195 -4.04 1.95 21.79
N ILE A 196 -3.50 2.77 20.89
CA ILE A 196 -2.06 3.00 20.80
C ILE A 196 -1.62 3.92 21.94
N ASP A 197 -2.38 4.97 22.27
CA ASP A 197 -2.05 5.87 23.38
C ASP A 197 -2.06 5.15 24.73
N GLU A 198 -3.06 4.28 24.97
CA GLU A 198 -3.11 3.40 26.14
C GLU A 198 -1.91 2.44 26.19
N ALA A 199 -1.52 1.86 25.05
CA ALA A 199 -0.33 1.02 24.99
C ALA A 199 0.95 1.79 25.35
N PHE A 200 1.06 3.06 24.97
CA PHE A 200 2.19 3.91 25.35
C PHE A 200 2.25 4.12 26.86
N GLN A 201 1.11 4.32 27.54
CA GLN A 201 1.05 4.43 29.00
C GLN A 201 1.46 3.12 29.68
N LEU A 202 0.91 1.99 29.23
CA LEU A 202 1.20 0.68 29.81
C LEU A 202 2.67 0.27 29.66
N LEU A 203 3.33 0.69 28.58
CA LEU A 203 4.74 0.45 28.33
C LEU A 203 5.67 1.44 29.05
N GLY A 204 5.12 2.44 29.74
CA GLY A 204 5.89 3.52 30.38
C GLY A 204 6.58 4.45 29.37
N TRP A 205 6.07 4.50 28.14
CA TRP A 205 6.57 5.41 27.09
C TRP A 205 5.94 6.79 27.18
N LYS A 206 4.88 6.94 27.97
CA LYS A 206 4.15 8.18 28.24
C LYS A 206 3.56 8.10 29.64
N GLU A 207 3.45 9.25 30.32
CA GLU A 207 2.75 9.40 31.61
C GLU A 207 1.25 9.67 31.44
#